data_AF-A0A4P5S1Z0-F1
#
_entry.id   AF-A0A4P5S1Z0-F1
#
_cell.length_a   1.000
_cell.length_b   1.000
_cell.length_c   1.000
_cell.angle_alpha   90.00
_cell.angle_beta   90.00
_cell.angle_gamma   90.00
#
_symmetry.space_group_name_H-M   'P 1'
#
loop_
_entity.id
_entity.type
_entity.pdbx_description
1 polymer ?
#
loop_
_entity_poly.entity_id
_entity_poly.type
_entity_poly.pdbx_seq_one_letter_code
_entity_poly.pdbx_strand_id
1 'polypeptide(L)'
;MTNLGARIFEVGPVESIARAVDTGGPLLFPDLKSPNGTRSIVLDHTGADPTRGWQVYYGHPADSDASCLVTHTPNTRKFTDCNKRTLAPEQLALPTDVRPIVENRKTLYIDLRGSR
;
A
#
# COMPACT_ATOMS: atom_id res chain seq x y z
N MET A 1 26.48 10.09 15.76
CA MET A 1 25.79 10.42 14.49
C MET A 1 24.35 10.01 14.63
N THR A 2 23.45 10.95 14.85
CA THR A 2 22.04 10.65 15.16
C THR A 2 21.27 10.47 13.85
N ASN A 3 20.92 9.23 13.47
CA ASN A 3 20.10 8.98 12.30
C ASN A 3 18.61 9.01 12.71
N LEU A 4 18.00 10.19 12.60
CA LEU A 4 16.63 10.50 13.03
C LEU A 4 15.58 10.43 11.90
N GLY A 5 15.86 9.83 10.73
CA GLY A 5 15.14 10.25 9.49
C GLY A 5 14.64 9.22 8.47
N ALA A 6 14.98 7.93 8.56
CA ALA A 6 14.57 6.98 7.52
C ALA A 6 13.22 6.32 7.84
N ARG A 7 12.09 6.91 7.39
CA ARG A 7 10.76 6.27 7.38
C ARG A 7 10.50 5.58 6.02
N ILE A 8 11.50 4.86 5.53
CA ILE A 8 11.39 4.02 4.34
C ILE A 8 11.14 2.60 4.84
N PHE A 9 10.07 1.98 4.37
CA PHE A 9 9.77 0.58 4.64
C PHE A 9 10.19 -0.27 3.44
N GLU A 10 11.06 -1.24 3.65
CA GLU A 10 11.42 -2.21 2.63
C GLU A 10 10.31 -3.27 2.50
N VAL A 11 9.74 -3.39 1.31
CA VAL A 11 8.75 -4.42 1.01
C VAL A 11 9.43 -5.71 0.59
N GLY A 12 10.47 -5.59 -0.25
CA GLY A 12 11.29 -6.72 -0.70
C GLY A 12 11.63 -6.69 -2.19
N PRO A 13 12.11 -7.81 -2.77
CA PRO A 13 12.50 -7.89 -4.17
C PRO A 13 11.32 -7.64 -5.11
N VAL A 14 11.44 -6.64 -5.99
CA VAL A 14 10.32 -6.11 -6.78
C VAL A 14 9.63 -7.17 -7.64
N GLU A 15 10.39 -8.07 -8.25
CA GLU A 15 9.89 -9.22 -9.02
C GLU A 15 9.04 -10.18 -8.19
N SER A 16 9.48 -10.46 -6.96
CA SER A 16 8.78 -11.35 -6.05
C SER A 16 7.47 -10.74 -5.58
N ILE A 17 7.50 -9.45 -5.22
CA ILE A 17 6.32 -8.73 -4.76
C ILE A 17 5.30 -8.58 -5.90
N ALA A 18 5.74 -8.25 -7.13
CA ALA A 18 4.83 -8.16 -8.28
C ALA A 18 4.10 -9.48 -8.53
N ARG A 19 4.82 -10.61 -8.50
CA ARG A 19 4.23 -11.95 -8.63
C ARG A 19 3.26 -12.28 -7.50
N ALA A 20 3.58 -11.88 -6.27
CA ALA A 20 2.68 -12.07 -5.13
C ALA A 20 1.38 -11.27 -5.30
N VAL A 21 1.46 -10.04 -5.83
CA VAL A 21 0.28 -9.21 -6.09
C VAL A 21 -0.55 -9.75 -7.26
N ASP A 22 0.09 -10.20 -8.35
CA ASP A 22 -0.58 -10.77 -9.52
C ASP A 22 -1.41 -12.02 -9.15
N THR A 23 -0.91 -12.82 -8.21
CA THR A 23 -1.55 -14.09 -7.79
C THR A 23 -2.50 -13.92 -6.60
N GLY A 24 -2.09 -13.16 -5.59
CA GLY A 24 -2.79 -13.02 -4.32
C GLY A 24 -3.69 -11.78 -4.24
N GLY A 25 -3.46 -10.79 -5.10
CA GLY A 25 -4.04 -9.46 -4.99
C GLY A 25 -3.17 -8.48 -4.20
N PRO A 26 -3.62 -7.22 -4.03
CA PRO A 26 -2.84 -6.16 -3.42
C PRO A 26 -2.48 -6.49 -1.96
N LEU A 27 -1.31 -6.02 -1.52
CA LEU A 27 -0.82 -6.25 -0.16
C LEU A 27 -1.38 -5.20 0.79
N LEU A 28 -2.06 -5.65 1.85
CA LEU A 28 -2.51 -4.80 2.95
C LEU A 28 -1.50 -4.84 4.09
N PHE A 29 -0.87 -3.70 4.38
CA PHE A 29 0.01 -3.51 5.53
C PHE A 29 -0.74 -2.77 6.64
N PRO A 30 -1.26 -3.49 7.65
CA PRO A 30 -1.86 -2.84 8.80
C PRO A 30 -0.80 -2.09 9.61
N ASP A 31 -1.19 -0.94 10.17
CA ASP A 31 -0.44 -0.21 11.20
C ASP A 31 1.00 0.22 10.87
N LEU A 32 1.36 0.28 9.58
CA LEU A 32 2.72 0.61 9.13
C LEU A 32 3.20 2.02 9.53
N LYS A 33 2.33 2.87 10.10
CA LYS A 33 2.61 4.28 10.42
C LYS A 33 2.65 4.66 11.91
N SER A 34 2.47 3.78 12.90
CA SER A 34 2.16 4.27 14.28
C SER A 34 3.23 4.19 15.36
N PRO A 35 3.37 5.31 16.11
CA PRO A 35 2.94 5.30 17.52
C PRO A 35 1.59 6.00 17.83
N ASN A 36 1.10 6.96 17.02
CA ASN A 36 -0.04 7.85 17.37
C ASN A 36 -1.13 8.03 16.26
N GLY A 37 -1.24 7.13 15.31
CA GLY A 37 -2.21 7.24 14.20
C GLY A 37 -2.18 6.04 13.27
N THR A 38 -3.11 5.11 13.50
CA THR A 38 -3.40 3.89 12.74
C THR A 38 -3.61 4.24 11.26
N ARG A 39 -2.65 3.91 10.39
CA ARG A 39 -2.86 3.98 8.94
C ARG A 39 -2.41 2.69 8.29
N SER A 40 -3.38 1.82 8.06
CA SER A 40 -3.21 0.71 7.12
C SER A 40 -2.96 1.27 5.74
N ILE A 41 -2.05 0.66 4.99
CA ILE A 41 -1.81 1.02 3.58
C ILE A 41 -2.02 -0.21 2.70
N VAL A 42 -2.51 0.02 1.50
CA VAL A 42 -2.63 -0.99 0.46
C VAL A 42 -1.60 -0.69 -0.62
N LEU A 43 -0.82 -1.68 -0.98
CA LEU A 43 0.11 -1.64 -2.10
C LEU A 43 -0.42 -2.53 -3.22
N ASP A 44 -0.68 -1.91 -4.36
CA ASP A 44 -1.17 -2.58 -5.56
C ASP A 44 -0.17 -2.46 -6.71
N HIS A 45 -0.26 -3.39 -7.65
CA HIS A 45 0.55 -3.45 -8.87
C HIS A 45 -0.33 -3.84 -10.04
N THR A 46 -0.16 -3.11 -11.15
CA THR A 46 -0.85 -3.40 -12.40
C THR A 46 0.12 -3.33 -13.58
N GLY A 47 -0.10 -4.20 -14.56
CA GLY A 47 0.73 -4.31 -15.77
C GLY A 47 1.82 -5.37 -15.68
N ALA A 48 2.52 -5.57 -16.80
CA ALA A 48 3.49 -6.68 -16.95
C ALA A 48 4.92 -6.33 -16.51
N ASP A 49 5.26 -5.04 -16.40
CA ASP A 49 6.60 -4.60 -15.96
C ASP A 49 6.62 -4.52 -14.42
N PRO A 50 7.39 -5.38 -13.74
CA PRO A 50 7.44 -5.41 -12.28
C PRO A 50 8.07 -4.14 -11.71
N THR A 51 8.79 -3.34 -12.49
CA THR A 51 9.40 -2.09 -12.03
C THR A 51 8.49 -0.86 -12.17
N ARG A 52 7.30 -1.01 -12.73
CA ARG A 52 6.33 0.06 -13.01
C ARG A 52 4.92 -0.33 -12.56
N GLY A 53 3.99 0.63 -12.54
CA GLY A 53 2.59 0.33 -12.23
C GLY A 53 2.26 0.08 -10.75
N TRP A 54 3.18 0.43 -9.85
CA TRP A 54 2.94 0.39 -8.40
C TRP A 54 2.11 1.59 -7.95
N GLN A 55 1.08 1.33 -7.14
CA GLN A 55 0.24 2.36 -6.53
C GLN A 55 0.03 2.05 -5.06
N VAL A 56 0.04 3.08 -4.22
CA VAL A 56 -0.32 2.97 -2.80
C VAL A 56 -1.67 3.65 -2.58
N TYR A 57 -2.49 3.04 -1.73
CA TYR A 57 -3.73 3.59 -1.21
C TYR A 57 -3.69 3.55 0.32
N TYR A 58 -4.51 4.37 0.98
CA TYR A 58 -4.85 4.11 2.37
C TYR A 58 -5.82 2.93 2.47
N GLY A 59 -5.76 2.19 3.56
CA GLY A 59 -6.64 1.05 3.84
C GLY A 59 -8.04 1.46 4.29
N HIS A 60 -8.63 2.50 3.71
CA HIS A 60 -10.01 2.92 3.91
C HIS A 60 -10.60 3.47 2.59
N PRO A 61 -11.94 3.49 2.44
CA PRO A 61 -12.59 4.05 1.26
C PRO A 61 -12.26 5.52 1.03
N ALA A 62 -12.28 5.97 -0.23
CA ALA A 62 -12.07 7.38 -0.60
C ALA A 62 -13.15 8.34 -0.05
N ASP A 63 -14.33 7.81 0.25
CA ASP A 63 -15.47 8.54 0.83
C ASP A 63 -15.57 8.41 2.36
N SER A 64 -14.51 7.94 3.02
CA SER A 64 -14.44 7.74 4.48
C SER A 64 -13.03 8.02 5.00
N ASP A 65 -12.84 7.88 6.32
CA ASP A 65 -11.55 7.98 6.98
C ASP A 65 -11.09 6.65 7.61
N ALA A 66 -9.99 6.71 8.36
CA ALA A 66 -9.35 5.57 9.01
C ALA A 66 -10.19 4.87 10.09
N SER A 67 -11.37 5.38 10.46
CA SER A 67 -12.34 4.66 11.30
C SER A 67 -13.01 3.49 10.56
N CYS A 68 -13.03 3.50 9.22
CA CYS A 68 -13.60 2.47 8.38
C CYS A 68 -12.50 1.73 7.59
N LEU A 69 -11.73 0.89 8.29
CA LEU A 69 -10.68 0.11 7.65
C LEU A 69 -11.26 -0.98 6.75
N VAL A 70 -10.55 -1.25 5.65
CA VAL A 70 -10.88 -2.36 4.74
C VAL A 70 -10.15 -3.63 5.12
N THR A 71 -10.75 -4.77 4.80
CA THR A 71 -10.09 -6.07 4.79
C THR A 71 -9.89 -6.56 3.37
N HIS A 72 -8.74 -7.18 3.09
CA HIS A 72 -8.46 -7.76 1.79
C HIS A 72 -9.20 -9.08 1.63
N THR A 73 -9.80 -9.28 0.45
CA THR A 73 -10.40 -10.56 0.07
C THR A 73 -9.33 -11.42 -0.61
N PRO A 74 -8.92 -12.56 -0.02
CA PRO A 74 -7.79 -13.35 -0.51
C PRO A 74 -7.91 -13.75 -1.99
N ASN A 75 -6.78 -13.75 -2.71
CA ASN A 75 -6.67 -14.12 -4.13
C ASN A 75 -7.54 -13.26 -5.07
N THR A 76 -7.82 -12.02 -4.69
CA THR A 76 -8.58 -11.08 -5.51
C THR A 76 -8.02 -9.67 -5.38
N ARG A 77 -8.35 -8.78 -6.33
CA ARG A 77 -8.13 -7.33 -6.17
C ARG A 77 -9.23 -6.63 -5.37
N LYS A 78 -9.99 -7.33 -4.52
CA LYS A 78 -11.17 -6.77 -3.85
C LYS A 78 -10.95 -6.58 -2.35
N PHE A 79 -11.61 -5.58 -1.82
CA PHE A 79 -11.64 -5.24 -0.41
C PHE A 79 -13.08 -5.20 0.10
N THR A 80 -13.26 -5.49 1.39
CA THR A 80 -14.53 -5.28 2.09
C THR A 80 -14.36 -4.18 3.13
N ASP A 81 -15.20 -3.15 3.11
CA ASP A 81 -15.16 -2.07 4.09
C ASP A 81 -16.00 -2.38 5.35
N CYS A 82 -16.00 -1.45 6.32
CA CYS A 82 -16.76 -1.57 7.55
C CYS A 82 -18.29 -1.69 7.31
N ASN A 83 -18.78 -1.14 6.20
CA ASN A 83 -20.17 -1.18 5.77
C ASN A 83 -20.49 -2.40 4.88
N LYS A 84 -19.56 -3.35 4.76
CA LYS A 84 -19.68 -4.56 3.92
C LYS A 84 -19.80 -4.28 2.43
N ARG A 85 -19.40 -3.10 1.96
CA ARG A 85 -19.26 -2.82 0.52
C ARG A 85 -18.03 -3.53 -0.02
N THR A 86 -18.15 -4.06 -1.23
CA THR A 86 -17.00 -4.57 -1.99
C THR A 86 -16.39 -3.44 -2.81
N LEU A 87 -15.08 -3.21 -2.63
CA LEU A 87 -14.34 -2.11 -3.25
C LEU A 87 -13.16 -2.64 -4.07
N ALA A 88 -12.89 -2.00 -5.20
CA ALA A 88 -11.63 -2.12 -5.94
C ALA A 88 -10.56 -1.19 -5.34
N PRO A 89 -9.26 -1.38 -5.63
CA PRO A 89 -8.19 -0.56 -5.09
C PRO A 89 -8.36 0.92 -5.43
N GLU A 90 -8.85 1.24 -6.63
CA GLU A 90 -9.05 2.60 -7.11
C GLU A 90 -10.18 3.36 -6.38
N GLN A 91 -10.99 2.66 -5.59
CA GLN A 91 -12.03 3.25 -4.73
C GLN A 91 -11.53 3.55 -3.31
N LEU A 92 -10.28 3.20 -3.00
CA LEU A 92 -9.63 3.53 -1.74
C LEU A 92 -9.03 4.94 -1.76
N ALA A 93 -8.87 5.53 -0.58
CA ALA A 93 -8.33 6.89 -0.48
C ALA A 93 -6.88 6.96 -0.96
N LEU A 94 -6.55 7.99 -1.74
CA LEU A 94 -5.19 8.21 -2.22
C LEU A 94 -4.33 8.83 -1.10
N PRO A 95 -3.09 8.33 -0.92
CA PRO A 95 -2.17 8.91 0.04
C PRO A 95 -1.62 10.23 -0.49
N THR A 96 -1.64 11.25 0.36
CA THR A 96 -0.89 12.50 0.13
C THR A 96 0.54 12.40 0.66
N ASP A 97 0.79 11.39 1.51
CA ASP A 97 2.02 11.28 2.29
C ASP A 97 2.76 9.93 2.17
N VAL A 98 2.40 9.10 1.20
CA VAL A 98 3.03 7.80 0.99
C VAL A 98 3.23 7.55 -0.50
N ARG A 99 4.39 7.03 -0.89
CA ARG A 99 4.63 6.63 -2.28
C ARG A 99 5.51 5.38 -2.39
N PRO A 100 5.28 4.52 -3.40
CA PRO A 100 6.17 3.42 -3.70
C PRO A 100 7.46 3.93 -4.36
N ILE A 101 8.58 3.28 -4.10
CA ILE A 101 9.88 3.55 -4.72
C ILE A 101 10.49 2.23 -5.15
N VAL A 102 10.75 2.08 -6.44
CA VAL A 102 11.57 0.96 -6.95
C VAL A 102 13.01 1.45 -7.06
N GLU A 103 13.88 0.93 -6.20
CA GLU A 103 15.30 1.28 -6.21
C GLU A 103 16.10 0.28 -7.06
N ASN A 104 16.97 0.81 -7.93
CA ASN A 104 17.90 0.02 -8.75
C ASN A 104 17.23 -1.10 -9.57
N ARG A 105 15.92 -0.98 -9.85
CA ARG A 105 15.09 -2.04 -10.47
C ARG A 105 15.10 -3.37 -9.71
N LYS A 106 15.44 -3.37 -8.41
CA LYS A 106 15.63 -4.59 -7.61
C LYS A 106 14.72 -4.66 -6.40
N THR A 107 14.62 -3.57 -5.64
CA THR A 107 13.93 -3.59 -4.35
C THR A 107 12.81 -2.57 -4.35
N LEU A 108 11.65 -3.00 -3.87
CA LEU A 108 10.50 -2.13 -3.65
C LEU A 108 10.50 -1.62 -2.22
N TYR A 109 10.34 -0.31 -2.11
CA TYR A 109 10.22 0.41 -0.87
C TYR A 109 8.93 1.22 -0.83
N ILE A 110 8.49 1.57 0.36
CA ILE A 110 7.43 2.54 0.62
C ILE A 110 8.01 3.69 1.42
N ASP A 111 8.00 4.90 0.88
CA ASP A 111 8.37 6.11 1.62
C ASP A 111 7.15 6.68 2.32
N LEU A 112 7.18 6.71 3.66
CA LEU A 112 6.06 7.09 4.54
C LEU A 112 6.03 8.59 4.89
N ARG A 113 6.79 9.43 4.17
CA ARG A 113 7.03 10.86 4.51
C ARG A 113 6.46 11.88 3.52
N GLY A 114 5.62 11.51 2.56
CA GLY A 114 5.12 12.52 1.62
C GLY A 114 4.45 13.70 2.38
N SER A 115 4.44 14.93 1.89
CA SER A 115 5.10 15.55 0.76
C SER A 115 6.26 16.41 1.28
N ARG A 116 7.10 16.88 0.35
CA ARG A 116 7.79 18.15 0.52
C ARG A 116 6.87 19.25 0.01
#